data_AF-A0A9D9W5U1-F1
#
_entry.id   AF-A0A9D9W5U1-F1
#
_cell.length_a   1.000
_cell.length_b   1.000
_cell.length_c   1.000
_cell.angle_alpha   90.00
_cell.angle_beta   90.00
_cell.angle_gamma   90.00
#
_symmetry.space_group_name_H-M   'P 1'
#
loop_
_entity.id
_entity.type
_entity.pdbx_description
1 polymer ?
#
loop_
_entity_poly.entity_id
_entity_poly.type
_entity_poly.pdbx_seq_one_letter_code
_entity_poly.pdbx_strand_id
1 'polypeptide(L)'
;MKNTFKLKLVAVAVLMASGVAHATPTQVPTQWFEHDPAEFASFSSAVKHTFEHEYLFHLSGKVDALATAVSNDALTKFNIDGGKVELFLSNGDSNYTNDVSMGSFAFDSTAVNTTFSSLLAGDYYYQVTGSVVGNKGGGYQLFSEVTPVPEPETYAMLLAGLGLVGFSVRRRKTV
;
A
#
# COMPACT_ATOMS: atom_id res chain seq x y z
N MET A 1 27.09 17.19 -77.97
CA MET A 1 26.28 17.63 -76.80
C MET A 1 26.39 16.57 -75.72
N LYS A 2 26.31 17.01 -74.46
CA LYS A 2 26.80 16.37 -73.24
C LYS A 2 26.09 15.05 -72.86
N ASN A 3 26.86 14.17 -72.21
CA ASN A 3 26.50 12.88 -71.58
C ASN A 3 25.22 12.93 -70.74
N THR A 4 24.58 11.76 -70.51
CA THR A 4 24.44 11.19 -69.15
C THR A 4 23.77 9.81 -69.15
N PHE A 5 24.49 8.83 -68.60
CA PHE A 5 23.97 7.57 -68.08
C PHE A 5 23.04 7.85 -66.89
N LYS A 6 21.90 7.15 -66.80
CA LYS A 6 21.11 7.07 -65.55
C LYS A 6 20.96 5.61 -65.13
N LEU A 7 21.77 5.23 -64.15
CA LEU A 7 21.70 4.01 -63.35
C LEU A 7 20.41 4.04 -62.52
N LYS A 8 19.50 3.07 -62.72
CA LYS A 8 18.34 2.89 -61.84
C LYS A 8 18.79 2.15 -60.58
N LEU A 9 18.87 2.88 -59.46
CA LEU A 9 19.18 2.35 -58.14
C LEU A 9 18.01 1.45 -57.67
N VAL A 10 18.34 0.24 -57.23
CA VAL A 10 17.44 -0.67 -56.50
C VAL A 10 17.18 -0.06 -55.13
N ALA A 11 15.92 0.23 -54.81
CA ALA A 11 15.51 0.62 -53.45
C ALA A 11 15.04 -0.65 -52.71
N VAL A 12 15.83 -1.09 -51.73
CA VAL A 12 15.42 -2.08 -50.73
C VAL A 12 14.45 -1.38 -49.79
N ALA A 13 13.20 -1.83 -49.78
CA ALA A 13 12.19 -1.40 -48.81
C ALA A 13 12.52 -2.02 -47.43
N VAL A 14 13.14 -1.24 -46.55
CA VAL A 14 13.18 -1.57 -45.12
C VAL A 14 11.83 -1.18 -44.53
N LEU A 15 11.06 -2.18 -44.06
CA LEU A 15 9.89 -1.97 -43.22
C LEU A 15 10.30 -1.17 -41.98
N MET A 16 9.94 0.11 -41.94
CA MET A 16 9.90 0.86 -40.68
C MET A 16 8.54 0.54 -40.04
N ALA A 17 8.49 -0.48 -39.19
CA ALA A 17 7.38 -0.65 -38.27
C ALA A 17 7.37 0.57 -37.33
N SER A 18 6.44 1.50 -37.56
CA SER A 18 6.16 2.60 -36.64
C SER A 18 5.43 2.02 -35.42
N GLY A 19 6.16 1.32 -34.57
CA GLY A 19 5.75 1.11 -33.20
C GLY A 19 5.81 2.45 -32.49
N VAL A 20 4.70 3.17 -32.43
CA VAL A 20 4.52 4.15 -31.38
C VAL A 20 4.44 3.37 -30.07
N ALA A 21 5.60 3.13 -29.46
CA ALA A 21 5.66 2.86 -28.04
C ALA A 21 5.04 4.09 -27.37
N HIS A 22 3.74 4.02 -27.09
CA HIS A 22 3.18 4.87 -26.06
C HIS A 22 3.94 4.47 -24.80
N ALA A 23 4.86 5.33 -24.36
CA ALA A 23 5.22 5.33 -22.97
C ALA A 23 3.91 5.60 -22.23
N THR A 24 3.28 4.53 -21.74
CA THR A 24 2.32 4.64 -20.65
C THR A 24 3.01 5.55 -19.64
N PRO A 25 2.39 6.65 -19.18
CA PRO A 25 2.97 7.37 -18.08
C PRO A 25 3.01 6.37 -16.93
N THR A 26 4.19 5.79 -16.69
CA THR A 26 4.53 5.21 -15.41
C THR A 26 4.45 6.40 -14.49
N GLN A 27 3.29 6.61 -13.88
CA GLN A 27 3.20 7.46 -12.72
C GLN A 27 4.19 6.82 -11.75
N VAL A 28 5.36 7.45 -11.65
CA VAL A 28 6.27 7.22 -10.52
C VAL A 28 5.37 7.30 -9.29
N PRO A 29 5.35 6.29 -8.40
CA PRO A 29 4.65 6.39 -7.14
C PRO A 29 5.06 7.73 -6.53
N THR A 30 4.13 8.68 -6.54
CA THR A 30 4.35 9.94 -5.86
C THR A 30 4.30 9.53 -4.40
N GLN A 31 5.45 9.46 -3.74
CA GLN A 31 5.54 9.22 -2.29
C GLN A 31 4.65 10.26 -1.60
N TRP A 32 3.48 9.85 -1.11
CA TRP A 32 2.68 10.71 -0.24
C TRP A 32 3.33 10.68 1.15
N PHE A 33 3.29 11.83 1.84
CA PHE A 33 4.03 12.07 3.10
C PHE A 33 3.55 11.16 4.25
N GLU A 34 4.14 11.37 5.44
CA GLU A 34 3.78 10.72 6.71
C GLU A 34 2.26 10.50 6.85
N HIS A 35 1.89 9.29 7.25
CA HIS A 35 0.51 8.82 7.32
C HIS A 35 -0.31 9.63 8.33
N ASP A 36 -1.34 10.31 7.83
CA ASP A 36 -2.38 10.94 8.64
C ASP A 36 -3.46 9.92 9.04
N PRO A 37 -4.27 10.15 10.09
CA PRO A 37 -5.36 9.23 10.44
C PRO A 37 -6.39 8.98 9.32
N ALA A 38 -6.42 9.85 8.31
CA ALA A 38 -7.27 9.75 7.14
C ALA A 38 -6.53 10.18 5.87
N GLU A 39 -6.36 9.24 4.97
CA GLU A 39 -5.75 9.42 3.65
C GLU A 39 -6.83 9.41 2.57
N PHE A 40 -6.63 10.17 1.50
CA PHE A 40 -7.55 10.15 0.36
C PHE A 40 -6.86 10.51 -0.95
N ALA A 41 -7.43 10.03 -2.04
CA ALA A 41 -7.11 10.50 -3.37
C ALA A 41 -8.38 10.82 -4.14
N SER A 42 -8.31 11.84 -4.98
CA SER A 42 -9.37 12.22 -5.90
C SER A 42 -8.80 12.41 -7.29
N PHE A 43 -9.44 11.78 -8.26
CA PHE A 43 -9.10 11.83 -9.67
C PHE A 43 -10.23 12.54 -10.38
N SER A 44 -9.92 13.65 -11.05
CA SER A 44 -10.88 14.47 -11.81
C SER A 44 -10.66 14.36 -13.32
N SER A 45 -10.20 13.19 -13.79
CA SER A 45 -9.85 12.94 -15.19
C SER A 45 -10.85 12.01 -15.87
N ALA A 46 -11.16 12.30 -17.14
CA ALA A 46 -11.91 11.39 -18.01
C ALA A 46 -11.03 10.28 -18.61
N VAL A 47 -9.71 10.37 -18.42
CA VAL A 47 -8.76 9.36 -18.90
C VAL A 47 -8.68 8.23 -17.89
N LYS A 48 -8.99 7.01 -18.35
CA LYS A 48 -8.85 5.80 -17.54
C LYS A 48 -7.38 5.48 -17.34
N HIS A 49 -6.99 5.19 -16.10
CA HIS A 49 -5.62 4.88 -15.72
C HIS A 49 -5.60 4.06 -14.43
N THR A 50 -4.51 3.37 -14.18
CA THR A 50 -4.22 2.75 -12.89
C THR A 50 -3.50 3.73 -11.98
N PHE A 51 -3.65 3.58 -10.67
CA PHE A 51 -2.90 4.33 -9.69
C PHE A 51 -2.30 3.39 -8.64
N GLU A 52 -1.24 3.89 -8.02
CA GLU A 52 -0.56 3.28 -6.89
C GLU A 52 -0.08 4.42 -5.98
N HIS A 53 -0.48 4.38 -4.72
CA HIS A 53 -0.10 5.36 -3.71
C HIS A 53 0.45 4.66 -2.48
N GLU A 54 1.51 5.23 -1.91
CA GLU A 54 2.18 4.73 -0.71
C GLU A 54 2.03 5.77 0.40
N TYR A 55 1.53 5.33 1.55
CA TYR A 55 1.37 6.15 2.76
C TYR A 55 2.23 5.60 3.88
N LEU A 56 3.32 6.30 4.19
CA LEU A 56 4.37 5.82 5.08
C LEU A 56 4.12 6.17 6.54
N PHE A 57 4.42 5.26 7.46
CA PHE A 57 4.36 5.53 8.90
C PHE A 57 5.39 4.74 9.69
N HIS A 58 5.69 5.24 10.87
CA HIS A 58 6.61 4.60 11.81
C HIS A 58 5.85 4.10 13.04
N LEU A 59 6.11 2.85 13.43
CA LEU A 59 5.63 2.26 14.67
C LEU A 59 6.76 2.20 15.70
N SER A 60 6.57 2.87 16.83
CA SER A 60 7.56 2.87 17.93
C SER A 60 7.49 1.63 18.83
N GLY A 61 6.51 0.76 18.63
CA GLY A 61 6.26 -0.39 19.51
C GLY A 61 5.34 -1.42 18.86
N LYS A 62 5.02 -2.48 19.62
CA LYS A 62 4.11 -3.51 19.14
C LYS A 62 2.65 -3.03 19.17
N VAL A 63 1.98 -3.03 18.03
CA VAL A 63 0.59 -2.54 17.88
C VAL A 63 -0.26 -3.50 17.04
N ASP A 64 -1.57 -3.37 17.17
CA ASP A 64 -2.51 -3.79 16.13
C ASP A 64 -2.91 -2.55 15.32
N ALA A 65 -3.01 -2.67 14.01
CA ALA A 65 -3.42 -1.58 13.12
C ALA A 65 -4.78 -1.91 12.47
N LEU A 66 -5.79 -1.11 12.76
CA LEU A 66 -7.08 -1.15 12.05
C LEU A 66 -6.99 -0.25 10.82
N ALA A 67 -7.37 -0.76 9.67
CA ALA A 67 -7.52 0.01 8.43
C ALA A 67 -8.93 -0.16 7.88
N THR A 68 -9.50 0.92 7.34
CA THR A 68 -10.81 0.93 6.67
C THR A 68 -10.68 1.71 5.37
N ALA A 69 -11.11 1.15 4.25
CA ALA A 69 -11.11 1.84 2.96
C ALA A 69 -12.46 1.80 2.26
N VAL A 70 -12.72 2.83 1.47
CA VAL A 70 -13.93 2.98 0.65
C VAL A 70 -13.61 3.84 -0.57
N SER A 71 -14.30 3.59 -1.68
CA SER A 71 -14.25 4.40 -2.90
C SER A 71 -15.60 5.02 -3.22
N ASN A 72 -15.58 6.10 -4.00
CA ASN A 72 -16.80 6.58 -4.61
C ASN A 72 -17.16 5.71 -5.83
N ASP A 73 -18.32 5.05 -5.76
CA ASP A 73 -18.88 4.36 -6.92
C ASP A 73 -20.21 5.02 -7.30
N ALA A 74 -20.12 5.85 -8.32
CA ALA A 74 -21.24 6.40 -9.07
C ALA A 74 -21.24 5.82 -10.49
N LEU A 75 -21.08 4.49 -10.61
CA LEU A 75 -21.15 3.70 -11.82
C LEU A 75 -20.24 4.21 -12.94
N THR A 76 -20.81 4.91 -13.93
CA THR A 76 -20.07 5.43 -15.09
C THR A 76 -19.49 6.81 -14.87
N LYS A 77 -19.75 7.45 -13.73
CA LYS A 77 -19.30 8.82 -13.43
C LYS A 77 -18.02 8.80 -12.60
N PHE A 78 -18.11 8.41 -11.35
CA PHE A 78 -16.96 8.23 -10.45
C PHE A 78 -16.83 6.74 -10.17
N ASN A 79 -15.68 6.14 -10.40
CA ASN A 79 -15.51 4.72 -10.16
C ASN A 79 -14.03 4.33 -10.05
N ILE A 80 -13.70 3.59 -9.00
CA ILE A 80 -12.46 2.86 -8.84
C ILE A 80 -12.78 1.37 -8.94
N ASP A 81 -12.23 0.73 -9.96
CA ASP A 81 -12.28 -0.71 -10.13
C ASP A 81 -11.04 -1.37 -9.52
N GLY A 82 -11.24 -2.54 -8.90
CA GLY A 82 -10.15 -3.32 -8.29
C GLY A 82 -9.40 -2.60 -7.16
N GLY A 83 -10.09 -1.77 -6.37
CA GLY A 83 -9.51 -1.11 -5.20
C GLY A 83 -8.91 -2.11 -4.20
N LYS A 84 -7.63 -1.94 -3.85
CA LYS A 84 -6.93 -2.80 -2.90
C LYS A 84 -6.02 -1.98 -1.99
N VAL A 85 -6.06 -2.28 -0.70
CA VAL A 85 -5.08 -1.82 0.29
C VAL A 85 -4.22 -3.01 0.69
N GLU A 86 -2.91 -2.82 0.68
CA GLU A 86 -1.94 -3.79 1.16
C GLU A 86 -0.98 -3.11 2.13
N LEU A 87 -0.71 -3.75 3.27
CA LEU A 87 0.24 -3.24 4.26
C LEU A 87 1.58 -3.93 4.06
N PHE A 88 2.65 -3.16 4.02
CA PHE A 88 4.01 -3.66 3.93
C PHE A 88 4.86 -3.20 5.12
N LEU A 89 5.73 -4.09 5.60
CA LEU A 89 6.88 -3.74 6.42
C LEU A 89 8.02 -3.34 5.48
N SER A 90 8.47 -2.08 5.60
CA SER A 90 9.53 -1.53 4.75
C SER A 90 10.90 -2.11 5.12
N ASN A 91 11.69 -2.38 4.09
CA ASN A 91 13.10 -2.75 4.22
C ASN A 91 14.04 -1.53 4.40
N GLY A 92 13.50 -0.30 4.40
CA GLY A 92 14.22 0.95 4.56
C GLY A 92 14.81 1.55 3.28
N ASP A 93 14.55 0.97 2.11
CA ASP A 93 14.92 1.54 0.83
C ASP A 93 13.83 2.48 0.28
N SER A 94 14.17 3.24 -0.77
CA SER A 94 13.26 4.20 -1.39
C SER A 94 12.61 3.69 -2.67
N ASN A 95 12.72 2.38 -2.97
CA ASN A 95 12.18 1.80 -4.19
C ASN A 95 10.89 1.01 -3.95
N TYR A 96 10.55 0.73 -2.68
CA TYR A 96 9.33 0.01 -2.26
C TYR A 96 9.16 -1.35 -2.96
N THR A 97 10.29 -1.94 -3.37
CA THR A 97 10.33 -3.26 -3.98
C THR A 97 10.84 -4.27 -2.97
N ASN A 98 10.32 -5.50 -3.06
CA ASN A 98 10.78 -6.62 -2.23
C ASN A 98 10.55 -6.45 -0.72
N ASP A 99 9.63 -5.57 -0.32
CA ASP A 99 9.15 -5.43 1.06
C ASP A 99 8.27 -6.61 1.51
N VAL A 100 8.09 -6.75 2.83
CA VAL A 100 7.33 -7.87 3.39
C VAL A 100 5.86 -7.50 3.53
N SER A 101 4.98 -8.18 2.78
CA SER A 101 3.53 -8.01 2.90
C SER A 101 3.02 -8.55 4.24
N MET A 102 2.28 -7.69 4.95
CA MET A 102 1.61 -8.00 6.21
C MET A 102 0.14 -8.42 6.00
N GLY A 103 -0.35 -8.33 4.77
CA GLY A 103 -1.71 -8.68 4.38
C GLY A 103 -2.38 -7.59 3.53
N SER A 104 -3.54 -7.92 2.98
CA SER A 104 -4.31 -7.00 2.13
C SER A 104 -5.80 -7.21 2.27
N PHE A 105 -6.56 -6.21 1.82
CA PHE A 105 -8.00 -6.30 1.62
C PHE A 105 -8.42 -5.50 0.39
N ALA A 106 -9.45 -5.99 -0.30
CA ALA A 106 -10.10 -5.27 -1.39
C ALA A 106 -11.17 -4.33 -0.83
N PHE A 107 -11.41 -3.22 -1.51
CA PHE A 107 -12.47 -2.28 -1.17
C PHE A 107 -13.18 -1.79 -2.44
N ASP A 108 -14.43 -1.39 -2.28
CA ASP A 108 -15.27 -0.82 -3.33
C ASP A 108 -16.09 0.35 -2.75
N SER A 109 -17.37 0.51 -3.14
CA SER A 109 -18.26 1.51 -2.55
C SER A 109 -18.80 1.16 -1.16
N THR A 110 -18.63 -0.07 -0.72
CA THR A 110 -18.87 -0.50 0.65
C THR A 110 -17.59 -0.31 1.44
N ALA A 111 -17.68 0.37 2.58
CA ALA A 111 -16.53 0.47 3.48
C ALA A 111 -16.14 -0.93 3.97
N VAL A 112 -14.89 -1.32 3.73
CA VAL A 112 -14.30 -2.59 4.18
C VAL A 112 -13.20 -2.29 5.18
N ASN A 113 -13.14 -3.06 6.26
CA ASN A 113 -12.11 -2.93 7.28
C ASN A 113 -11.31 -4.23 7.48
N THR A 114 -10.11 -4.08 8.01
CA THR A 114 -9.20 -5.18 8.37
C THR A 114 -8.29 -4.74 9.50
N THR A 115 -7.98 -5.67 10.40
CA THR A 115 -6.99 -5.45 11.46
C THR A 115 -5.74 -6.26 11.17
N PHE A 116 -4.61 -5.58 11.07
CA PHE A 116 -3.28 -6.18 11.00
C PHE A 116 -2.75 -6.35 12.41
N SER A 117 -2.71 -7.59 12.89
CA SER A 117 -2.39 -7.87 14.30
C SER A 117 -0.90 -8.07 14.55
N SER A 118 -0.45 -7.70 15.75
CA SER A 118 0.90 -7.95 16.25
C SER A 118 2.03 -7.40 15.37
N LEU A 119 1.81 -6.22 14.79
CA LEU A 119 2.85 -5.48 14.08
C LEU A 119 3.94 -5.09 15.07
N LEU A 120 5.21 -5.33 14.71
CA LEU A 120 6.36 -4.94 15.51
C LEU A 120 6.75 -3.49 15.22
N ALA A 121 7.60 -2.92 16.07
CA ALA A 121 8.19 -1.61 15.81
C ALA A 121 8.98 -1.63 14.49
N GLY A 122 8.87 -0.56 13.71
CA GLY A 122 9.46 -0.46 12.38
C GLY A 122 8.73 0.52 11.47
N ASP A 123 9.25 0.69 10.26
CA ASP A 123 8.66 1.52 9.22
C ASP A 123 7.74 0.68 8.34
N TYR A 124 6.55 1.19 8.10
CA TYR A 124 5.50 0.54 7.32
C TYR A 124 4.93 1.51 6.29
N TYR A 125 4.22 0.96 5.32
CA TYR A 125 3.37 1.76 4.46
C TYR A 125 2.14 1.00 4.02
N TYR A 126 1.04 1.73 3.84
CA TYR A 126 -0.09 1.21 3.06
C TYR A 126 0.14 1.53 1.59
N GLN A 127 0.09 0.48 0.77
CA GLN A 127 -0.01 0.61 -0.67
C GLN A 127 -1.48 0.54 -1.06
N VAL A 128 -2.00 1.61 -1.67
CA VAL A 128 -3.36 1.66 -2.21
C VAL A 128 -3.29 1.62 -3.73
N THR A 129 -3.93 0.63 -4.32
CA THR A 129 -3.95 0.42 -5.78
C THR A 129 -5.38 0.36 -6.29
N GLY A 130 -5.54 0.68 -7.58
CA GLY A 130 -6.83 0.54 -8.26
C GLY A 130 -6.79 1.11 -9.67
N SER A 131 -7.93 1.02 -10.36
CA SER A 131 -8.13 1.56 -11.70
C SER A 131 -9.22 2.62 -11.70
N VAL A 132 -8.90 3.84 -12.11
CA VAL A 132 -9.90 4.89 -12.34
C VAL A 132 -10.63 4.57 -13.65
N VAL A 133 -11.90 4.16 -13.55
CA VAL A 133 -12.71 3.75 -14.72
C VAL A 133 -13.92 4.66 -14.97
N GLY A 134 -14.25 5.55 -14.03
CA GLY A 134 -15.32 6.52 -14.16
C GLY A 134 -15.01 7.63 -15.17
N ASN A 135 -16.01 8.05 -15.96
CA ASN A 135 -15.83 9.08 -17.00
C ASN A 135 -15.59 10.49 -16.43
N LYS A 136 -15.80 10.69 -15.14
CA LYS A 136 -15.50 11.90 -14.37
C LYS A 136 -14.37 11.67 -13.35
N GLY A 137 -13.76 10.49 -13.38
CA GLY A 137 -12.67 10.07 -12.52
C GLY A 137 -13.14 9.14 -11.40
N GLY A 138 -12.67 9.36 -10.18
CA GLY A 138 -12.91 8.48 -9.03
C GLY A 138 -12.17 9.00 -7.80
N GLY A 139 -12.25 8.30 -6.69
CA GLY A 139 -11.56 8.66 -5.46
C GLY A 139 -11.80 7.64 -4.37
N TYR A 140 -10.85 7.54 -3.46
CA TYR A 140 -10.94 6.67 -2.29
C TYR A 140 -10.57 7.43 -1.03
N GLN A 141 -10.98 6.86 0.10
CA GLN A 141 -10.52 7.23 1.44
C GLN A 141 -10.00 5.98 2.14
N LEU A 142 -8.92 6.15 2.89
CA LEU A 142 -8.32 5.15 3.77
C LEU A 142 -8.22 5.78 5.16
N PHE A 143 -8.87 5.19 6.15
CA PHE A 143 -8.71 5.53 7.55
C PHE A 143 -7.86 4.46 8.22
N SER A 144 -6.93 4.84 9.07
CA SER A 144 -6.23 3.86 9.91
C SER A 144 -5.97 4.36 11.32
N GLU A 145 -5.95 3.42 12.25
CA GLU A 145 -5.73 3.67 13.66
C GLU A 145 -4.88 2.53 14.24
N VAL A 146 -3.92 2.87 15.09
CA VAL A 146 -3.06 1.91 15.79
C VAL A 146 -3.41 1.86 17.26
N THR A 147 -3.55 0.65 17.78
CA THR A 147 -3.77 0.42 19.21
C THR A 147 -2.60 -0.38 19.77
N PRO A 148 -1.96 0.06 20.88
CA PRO A 148 -0.93 -0.74 21.53
C PRO A 148 -1.44 -2.14 21.84
N VAL A 149 -0.67 -3.18 21.51
CA VAL A 149 -1.00 -4.54 21.94
C VAL A 149 -0.76 -4.58 23.45
N PRO A 150 -1.79 -4.82 24.29
CA PRO A 150 -1.58 -4.93 25.72
C PRO A 150 -0.55 -6.04 25.96
N GLU A 151 0.61 -5.67 26.51
CA GLU A 151 1.55 -6.70 26.98
C GLU A 151 0.78 -7.54 27.99
N PRO A 152 0.69 -8.86 27.76
CA PRO A 152 -0.30 -9.65 28.42
C PRO A 152 -0.06 -9.56 29.93
N GLU A 153 -1.17 -9.61 30.65
CA GLU A 153 -1.24 -9.81 32.10
C GLU A 153 -0.26 -10.88 32.59
N THR A 154 0.31 -11.73 31.72
CA THR A 154 1.51 -12.55 31.89
C THR A 154 2.58 -11.96 32.80
N TYR A 155 3.00 -10.69 32.70
CA TYR A 155 4.01 -10.20 33.64
C TYR A 155 3.44 -10.01 35.05
N ALA A 156 2.21 -9.52 35.16
CA ALA A 156 1.50 -9.43 36.42
C ALA A 156 1.21 -10.82 37.01
N MET A 157 0.87 -11.80 36.17
CA MET A 157 0.61 -13.20 36.52
C MET A 157 1.90 -13.97 36.83
N LEU A 158 3.00 -13.66 36.15
CA LEU A 158 4.33 -14.18 36.43
C LEU A 158 4.79 -13.65 37.78
N LEU A 159 4.67 -12.34 38.02
CA LEU A 159 4.99 -11.72 39.30
C LEU A 159 4.08 -12.22 40.42
N ALA A 160 2.78 -12.39 40.16
CA ALA A 160 1.84 -12.98 41.11
C ALA A 160 2.24 -14.44 41.42
N GLY A 161 2.56 -15.23 40.40
CA GLY A 161 3.07 -16.60 40.53
C GLY A 161 4.38 -16.65 41.33
N LEU A 162 5.32 -15.76 41.04
CA LEU A 162 6.58 -15.63 41.77
C LEU A 162 6.37 -15.21 43.22
N GLY A 163 5.41 -14.30 43.47
CA GLY A 163 5.00 -13.86 44.79
C GLY A 163 4.41 -15.00 45.62
N LEU A 164 3.56 -15.83 45.02
CA LEU A 164 3.00 -17.03 45.65
C LEU A 164 4.10 -18.05 45.99
N VAL A 165 5.03 -18.30 45.06
CA VAL A 165 6.18 -19.20 45.29
C VAL A 165 7.08 -18.65 46.41
N GLY A 166 7.46 -17.37 46.36
CA GLY A 166 8.28 -16.73 47.39
C GLY A 166 7.63 -16.77 48.78
N PHE A 167 6.32 -16.54 48.85
CA PHE A 167 5.54 -16.65 50.09
C PHE A 167 5.54 -18.08 50.65
N SER A 168 5.40 -19.09 49.78
CA SER A 168 5.43 -20.50 50.18
C SER A 168 6.79 -20.92 50.76
N VAL A 169 7.90 -20.42 50.18
CA VAL A 169 9.26 -20.68 50.67
C VAL A 169 9.50 -20.00 52.02
N ARG A 170 9.01 -18.77 52.22
CA ARG A 170 9.12 -18.06 53.50
C ARG A 170 8.46 -18.82 54.64
N ARG A 171 7.27 -19.41 54.43
CA ARG A 171 6.56 -20.19 55.47
C ARG A 171 7.35 -21.42 55.93
N ARG A 172 8.19 -22.01 55.06
CA ARG A 172 9.02 -23.17 55.40
C ARG A 172 10.27 -22.84 56.19
N LYS A 173 10.67 -21.56 56.26
CA LYS A 173 11.83 -21.10 57.05
C LYS A 173 11.47 -20.64 58.46
N THR A 174 10.19 -20.44 58.78
CA THR A 174 9.71 -19.96 60.09
C THR A 174 9.18 -21.10 60.98
N VAL A 175 9.32 -22.35 60.52
CA VAL A 175 9.12 -23.58 61.31
C VAL A 175 10.47 -24.29 61.37
#